data_AF-A0A0B5DCF7-F1
#
_entry.id   AF-A0A0B5DCF7-F1
#
_cell.length_a   1.000
_cell.length_b   1.000
_cell.length_c   1.000
_cell.angle_alpha   90.00
_cell.angle_beta   90.00
_cell.angle_gamma   90.00
#
_symmetry.space_group_name_H-M   'P 1'
#
loop_
_entity.id
_entity.type
_entity.pdbx_description
1 polymer ?
#
loop_
_entity_poly.entity_id
_entity_poly.type
_entity_poly.pdbx_seq_one_letter_code
_entity_poly.pdbx_strand_id
1 'polypeptide(L)'
;MNRRLAPLLLVPLLASCSLEDVAEFLGPQPNPEVAALADRAHADGRTAHAAELEAEIARLCGAHEDGSVPVSCDYTPTPVEPGDAFLVTVDAVDAVPAESRDLIARQSVELATQAPGDHTLLQAEAEQARALLRAEFATLHGLEVARAFHSPDLTDPLIDATEHRITLLRGILEPTGDVPVAEPGYELRGGADPAAPGFVAQLEKASADMWLAAVRDAQADAWREWLARAAAAPE
;
A
#
# COMPACT_ATOMS: atom_id res chain seq x y z
N MET A 1 33.16 63.41 -49.70
CA MET A 1 33.65 62.02 -49.49
C MET A 1 32.55 61.25 -48.79
N ASN A 2 31.81 60.43 -49.54
CA ASN A 2 30.59 59.75 -49.08
C ASN A 2 30.94 58.59 -48.13
N ARG A 3 30.54 58.68 -46.86
CA ARG A 3 30.62 57.60 -45.89
C ARG A 3 29.22 56.99 -45.74
N ARG A 4 29.03 55.78 -46.27
CA ARG A 4 27.78 55.02 -46.19
C ARG A 4 27.58 54.51 -44.76
N LEU A 5 26.46 54.88 -44.13
CA LEU A 5 25.96 54.28 -42.89
C LEU A 5 25.24 52.97 -43.24
N ALA A 6 25.73 51.85 -42.70
CA ALA A 6 25.02 50.57 -42.72
C ALA A 6 24.06 50.51 -41.52
N PRO A 7 22.78 50.15 -41.72
CA PRO A 7 21.89 49.93 -40.59
C PRO A 7 22.20 48.57 -39.97
N LEU A 8 22.62 48.55 -38.71
CA LEU A 8 22.58 47.33 -37.90
C LEU A 8 21.11 47.01 -37.63
N LEU A 9 20.61 45.99 -38.32
CA LEU A 9 19.37 45.30 -37.97
C LEU A 9 19.59 44.57 -36.64
N LEU A 10 19.15 45.20 -35.54
CA LEU A 10 18.90 44.52 -34.27
C LEU A 10 17.67 43.63 -34.46
N VAL A 11 17.90 42.36 -34.82
CA VAL A 11 16.89 41.31 -34.76
C VAL A 11 16.64 41.02 -33.28
N PRO A 12 15.42 41.21 -32.76
CA PRO A 12 15.10 40.75 -31.42
C PRO A 12 15.14 39.23 -31.46
N LEU A 13 16.07 38.63 -30.71
CA LEU A 13 16.04 37.21 -30.37
C LEU A 13 14.82 37.00 -29.47
N LEU A 14 13.66 36.78 -30.09
CA LEU A 14 12.52 36.19 -29.42
C LEU A 14 12.98 34.78 -29.02
N ALA A 15 13.34 34.59 -27.76
CA ALA A 15 13.49 33.26 -27.18
C ALA A 15 12.16 32.53 -27.41
N SER A 16 12.15 31.60 -28.35
CA SER A 16 11.01 30.74 -28.61
C SER A 16 10.85 29.83 -27.40
N CYS A 17 9.87 30.11 -26.54
CA CYS A 17 9.24 29.04 -25.78
C CYS A 17 8.65 28.10 -26.81
N SER A 18 9.29 26.96 -27.02
CA SER A 18 8.73 25.92 -27.88
C SER A 18 7.43 25.41 -27.24
N LEU A 19 6.52 24.86 -28.04
CA LEU A 19 5.30 24.25 -27.50
C LEU A 19 5.63 23.07 -26.56
N GLU A 20 6.80 22.46 -26.74
CA GLU A 20 7.35 21.40 -25.87
C GLU A 20 7.71 21.98 -24.48
N ASP A 21 8.38 23.13 -24.40
CA ASP A 21 8.70 23.80 -23.12
C ASP A 21 7.43 24.18 -22.34
N VAL A 22 6.36 24.55 -23.06
CA VAL A 22 5.07 24.90 -22.44
C VAL A 22 4.32 23.65 -21.98
N ALA A 23 4.38 22.56 -22.74
CA ALA A 23 3.79 21.28 -22.37
C ALA A 23 4.50 20.64 -21.16
N GLU A 24 5.82 20.77 -21.07
CA GLU A 24 6.60 20.35 -19.90
C GLU A 24 6.23 21.17 -18.65
N PHE A 25 6.03 22.48 -18.81
CA PHE A 25 5.70 23.38 -17.72
C PHE A 25 4.23 23.35 -17.26
N LEU A 26 3.28 23.07 -18.16
CA LEU A 26 1.84 23.08 -17.87
C LEU A 26 1.21 21.69 -17.82
N GLY A 27 1.95 20.64 -18.15
CA GLY A 27 1.49 19.26 -18.13
C GLY A 27 1.39 18.68 -16.71
N PRO A 28 0.75 17.50 -16.56
CA PRO A 28 0.71 16.80 -15.28
C PRO A 28 2.13 16.48 -14.81
N GLN A 29 2.33 16.56 -13.50
CA GLN A 29 3.61 16.30 -12.84
C GLN A 29 3.49 15.02 -12.01
N PRO A 30 4.60 14.32 -11.74
CA PRO A 30 4.61 13.21 -10.79
C PRO A 30 4.01 13.65 -9.46
N ASN A 31 3.12 12.83 -8.88
CA ASN A 31 2.62 13.13 -7.54
C ASN A 31 3.80 13.12 -6.55
N PRO A 32 4.05 14.23 -5.82
CA PRO A 32 5.28 14.38 -5.06
C PRO A 32 5.36 13.39 -3.88
N GLU A 33 4.24 12.99 -3.29
CA GLU A 33 4.22 12.02 -2.20
C GLU A 33 4.58 10.61 -2.69
N VAL A 34 4.02 10.16 -3.81
CA VAL A 34 4.39 8.86 -4.42
C VAL A 34 5.82 8.89 -4.96
N ALA A 35 6.26 10.00 -5.56
CA ALA A 35 7.63 10.17 -6.03
C ALA A 35 8.66 10.10 -4.89
N ALA A 36 8.38 10.72 -3.74
CA ALA A 36 9.25 10.63 -2.57
C ALA A 36 9.40 9.19 -2.04
N LEU A 37 8.31 8.40 -2.09
CA LEU A 37 8.36 6.98 -1.74
C LEU A 37 9.18 6.17 -2.77
N ALA A 38 9.05 6.49 -4.05
CA ALA A 38 9.84 5.86 -5.10
C ALA A 38 11.33 6.18 -4.93
N ASP A 39 11.69 7.44 -4.64
CA ASP A 39 13.06 7.86 -4.36
C ASP A 39 13.65 7.09 -3.17
N ARG A 40 12.86 6.94 -2.09
CA ARG A 40 13.23 6.10 -0.94
C ARG A 40 13.45 4.65 -1.33
N ALA A 41 12.55 4.06 -2.12
CA ALA A 41 12.67 2.68 -2.58
C ALA A 41 13.93 2.44 -3.42
N HIS A 42 14.31 3.40 -4.27
CA HIS A 42 15.58 3.39 -4.99
C HIS A 42 16.78 3.49 -4.05
N ALA A 43 16.76 4.43 -3.11
CA ALA A 43 17.85 4.61 -2.15
C ALA A 43 18.07 3.37 -1.26
N ASP A 44 17.00 2.62 -0.96
CA ASP A 44 17.04 1.36 -0.22
C ASP A 44 17.42 0.13 -1.07
N GLY A 45 17.46 0.26 -2.40
CA GLY A 45 17.63 -0.87 -3.30
C GLY A 45 16.41 -1.82 -3.37
N ARG A 46 15.22 -1.35 -2.98
CA ARG A 46 13.95 -2.10 -3.04
C ARG A 46 13.34 -2.04 -4.43
N THR A 47 13.99 -2.67 -5.39
CA THR A 47 13.69 -2.55 -6.83
C THR A 47 12.24 -2.88 -7.20
N ALA A 48 11.63 -3.89 -6.58
CA ALA A 48 10.23 -4.23 -6.83
C ALA A 48 9.29 -3.11 -6.37
N HIS A 49 9.47 -2.60 -5.15
CA HIS A 49 8.65 -1.51 -4.62
C HIS A 49 8.82 -0.23 -5.44
N ALA A 50 10.06 0.08 -5.83
CA ALA A 50 10.37 1.22 -6.68
C ALA A 50 9.64 1.14 -8.04
N ALA A 51 9.68 -0.02 -8.70
CA ALA A 51 9.00 -0.23 -9.98
C ALA A 51 7.47 -0.10 -9.87
N GLU A 52 6.87 -0.57 -8.77
CA GLU A 52 5.43 -0.39 -8.52
C GLU A 52 5.06 1.08 -8.30
N LEU A 53 5.88 1.82 -7.55
CA LEU A 53 5.66 3.24 -7.29
C LEU A 53 5.86 4.08 -8.57
N GLU A 54 6.83 3.73 -9.43
CA GLU A 54 6.99 4.33 -10.75
C GLU A 54 5.79 4.08 -11.66
N ALA A 55 5.28 2.84 -11.68
CA ALA A 55 4.07 2.52 -12.42
C ALA A 55 2.86 3.30 -11.89
N GLU A 56 2.79 3.54 -10.57
CA GLU A 56 1.75 4.34 -9.94
C GLU A 56 1.87 5.83 -10.28
N ILE A 57 3.09 6.39 -10.30
CA ILE A 57 3.35 7.76 -10.78
C ILE A 57 2.82 7.93 -12.21
N ALA A 58 3.19 7.02 -13.11
CA ALA A 58 2.72 7.02 -14.49
C ALA A 58 1.19 6.91 -14.57
N ARG A 59 0.57 6.04 -13.76
CA ARG A 59 -0.88 5.87 -13.70
C ARG A 59 -1.59 7.15 -13.26
N LEU A 60 -1.07 7.84 -12.23
CA LEU A 60 -1.63 9.08 -11.70
C LEU A 60 -1.51 10.25 -12.70
N CYS A 61 -0.43 10.30 -13.47
CA CYS A 61 -0.27 11.28 -14.55
C CYS A 61 -1.20 11.04 -15.73
N GLY A 62 -1.75 9.83 -15.85
CA GLY A 62 -2.60 9.42 -16.95
C GLY A 62 -1.80 9.18 -18.23
N ALA A 63 -2.52 8.89 -19.31
CA ALA A 63 -1.96 8.64 -20.63
C ALA A 63 -2.64 9.50 -21.69
N HIS A 64 -1.88 9.84 -22.73
CA HIS A 64 -2.39 10.40 -23.97
C HIS A 64 -3.28 9.38 -24.72
N GLU A 65 -3.97 9.82 -25.77
CA GLU A 65 -4.85 8.96 -26.58
C GLU A 65 -4.10 7.78 -27.24
N ASP A 66 -2.80 7.92 -27.47
CA ASP A 66 -1.93 6.87 -28.01
C ASP A 66 -1.38 5.92 -26.94
N GLY A 67 -1.74 6.13 -25.67
CA GLY A 67 -1.31 5.33 -24.52
C GLY A 67 0.04 5.74 -23.92
N SER A 68 0.69 6.78 -24.45
CA SER A 68 1.96 7.29 -23.88
C SER A 68 1.73 8.16 -22.64
N VAL A 69 2.66 8.13 -21.68
CA VAL A 69 2.65 9.01 -20.50
C VAL A 69 3.20 10.39 -20.90
N PRO A 70 2.64 11.51 -20.41
CA PRO A 70 3.17 12.84 -20.68
C PRO A 70 4.63 12.99 -20.25
N VAL A 71 5.48 13.58 -21.10
CA VAL A 71 6.91 13.83 -20.82
C VAL A 71 7.12 14.72 -19.58
N SER A 72 6.18 15.61 -19.29
CA SER A 72 6.16 16.41 -18.06
C SER A 72 6.08 15.55 -16.77
N CYS A 73 5.75 14.27 -16.90
CA CYS A 73 5.71 13.30 -15.82
C CYS A 73 6.90 12.31 -15.84
N ASP A 74 7.93 12.58 -16.63
CA ASP A 74 9.16 11.79 -16.57
C ASP A 74 9.73 11.83 -15.14
N TYR A 75 9.88 10.65 -14.55
CA TYR A 75 10.41 10.48 -13.21
C TYR A 75 11.86 10.00 -13.28
N THR A 76 12.72 10.65 -12.51
CA THR A 76 14.11 10.22 -12.29
C THR A 76 14.38 10.21 -10.80
N PRO A 77 14.92 9.10 -10.24
CA PRO A 77 15.17 9.02 -8.81
C PRO A 77 16.09 10.13 -8.32
N THR A 78 15.70 10.77 -7.23
CA THR A 78 16.49 11.79 -6.56
C THR A 78 17.09 11.27 -5.25
N PRO A 79 18.26 11.79 -4.83
CA PRO A 79 18.84 11.40 -3.55
C PRO A 79 17.94 11.80 -2.37
N VAL A 80 17.72 10.87 -1.44
CA VAL A 80 16.98 11.12 -0.19
C VAL A 80 17.84 10.81 1.03
N GLU A 81 17.53 11.50 2.13
CA GLU A 81 18.17 11.22 3.42
C GLU A 81 17.80 9.81 3.93
N PRO A 82 18.71 9.11 4.62
CA PRO A 82 18.42 7.84 5.27
C PRO A 82 17.20 7.91 6.20
N GLY A 83 16.38 6.86 6.20
CA GLY A 83 15.18 6.76 7.03
C GLY A 83 14.74 5.31 7.14
N ASP A 84 13.93 5.02 8.15
CA ASP A 84 13.32 3.69 8.30
C ASP A 84 12.27 3.49 7.21
N ALA A 85 12.51 2.53 6.32
CA ALA A 85 11.67 2.30 5.15
C ALA A 85 10.21 1.98 5.53
N PHE A 86 10.01 1.23 6.61
CA PHE A 86 8.68 0.87 7.08
C PHE A 86 7.95 2.11 7.60
N LEU A 87 8.57 2.88 8.52
CA LEU A 87 7.95 4.07 9.10
C LEU A 87 7.61 5.12 8.03
N VAL A 88 8.56 5.39 7.12
CA VAL A 88 8.34 6.33 6.01
C VAL A 88 7.17 5.90 5.12
N THR A 89 7.00 4.60 4.89
CA THR A 89 5.93 4.08 4.01
C THR A 89 4.57 4.11 4.71
N VAL A 90 4.49 3.64 5.96
CA VAL A 90 3.21 3.56 6.69
C VAL A 90 2.65 4.93 7.06
N ASP A 91 3.52 5.90 7.35
CA ASP A 91 3.12 7.29 7.62
C ASP A 91 2.58 8.00 6.37
N ALA A 92 2.99 7.55 5.17
CA ALA A 92 2.59 8.17 3.91
C ALA A 92 1.18 7.77 3.43
N VAL A 93 0.53 6.78 4.05
CA VAL A 93 -0.78 6.25 3.61
C VAL A 93 -1.83 7.36 3.49
N ASP A 94 -1.86 8.34 4.39
CA ASP A 94 -2.82 9.44 4.31
C ASP A 94 -2.37 10.61 3.42
N ALA A 95 -1.06 10.70 3.16
CA ALA A 95 -0.47 11.78 2.36
C ALA A 95 -0.63 11.54 0.85
N VAL A 96 -0.61 10.27 0.42
CA VAL A 96 -0.78 9.93 -1.00
C VAL A 96 -2.24 10.07 -1.45
N PRO A 97 -2.49 10.19 -2.77
CA PRO A 97 -3.84 10.14 -3.34
C PRO A 97 -4.62 8.89 -2.88
N ALA A 98 -5.94 9.01 -2.74
CA ALA A 98 -6.80 7.95 -2.22
C ALA A 98 -6.66 6.65 -3.03
N GLU A 99 -6.49 6.76 -4.35
CA GLU A 99 -6.32 5.65 -5.28
C GLU A 99 -4.98 4.91 -5.12
N SER A 100 -3.98 5.54 -4.48
CA SER A 100 -2.64 4.96 -4.24
C SER A 100 -2.53 4.29 -2.87
N ARG A 101 -3.48 4.50 -1.97
CA ARG A 101 -3.37 4.04 -0.57
C ARG A 101 -3.31 2.52 -0.44
N ASP A 102 -3.97 1.78 -1.33
CA ASP A 102 -3.90 0.30 -1.35
C ASP A 102 -2.47 -0.18 -1.65
N LEU A 103 -1.76 0.49 -2.57
CA LEU A 103 -0.36 0.21 -2.87
C LEU A 103 0.53 0.45 -1.64
N ILE A 104 0.34 1.61 -0.99
CA ILE A 104 1.17 1.98 0.17
C ILE A 104 0.87 1.08 1.38
N ALA A 105 -0.39 0.73 1.62
CA ALA A 105 -0.77 -0.23 2.66
C ALA A 105 -0.11 -1.59 2.44
N ARG A 106 -0.09 -2.10 1.20
CA ARG A 106 0.59 -3.35 0.87
C ARG A 106 2.09 -3.29 1.15
N GLN A 107 2.77 -2.28 0.62
CA GLN A 107 4.21 -2.15 0.85
C GLN A 107 4.55 -1.92 2.33
N SER A 108 3.67 -1.27 3.10
CA SER A 108 3.83 -1.12 4.55
C SER A 108 3.83 -2.47 5.26
N VAL A 109 2.91 -3.37 4.91
CA VAL A 109 2.86 -4.74 5.47
C VAL A 109 4.10 -5.54 5.04
N GLU A 110 4.51 -5.45 3.79
CA GLU A 110 5.70 -6.16 3.27
C GLU A 110 7.02 -5.68 3.93
N LEU A 111 7.08 -4.41 4.34
CA LEU A 111 8.22 -3.84 5.05
C LEU A 111 8.21 -4.11 6.56
N ALA A 112 7.07 -4.56 7.10
CA ALA A 112 6.91 -4.77 8.52
C ALA A 112 7.60 -6.07 8.97
N THR A 113 8.85 -5.95 9.41
CA THR A 113 9.68 -7.09 9.85
C THR A 113 9.67 -7.34 11.36
N GLN A 114 9.01 -6.47 12.13
CA GLN A 114 8.95 -6.58 13.58
C GLN A 114 7.50 -6.74 14.02
N ALA A 115 7.29 -7.51 15.09
CA ALA A 115 6.00 -7.64 15.73
C ALA A 115 5.46 -6.27 16.20
N PRO A 116 4.12 -6.12 16.30
CA PRO A 116 3.53 -4.89 16.81
C PRO A 116 4.04 -4.55 18.21
N GLY A 117 4.32 -3.26 18.45
CA GLY A 117 4.66 -2.74 19.77
C GLY A 117 3.44 -2.56 20.67
N ASP A 118 3.67 -1.98 21.84
CA ASP A 118 2.60 -1.60 22.76
C ASP A 118 1.73 -0.50 22.12
N HIS A 119 0.41 -0.69 22.16
CA HIS A 119 -0.56 0.30 21.70
C HIS A 119 -1.77 0.33 22.64
N THR A 120 -2.27 1.52 22.94
CA THR A 120 -3.49 1.71 23.76
C THR A 120 -4.63 2.09 22.83
N LEU A 121 -5.63 1.22 22.73
CA LEU A 121 -6.75 1.42 21.80
C LEU A 121 -7.62 2.62 22.21
N LEU A 122 -7.90 3.46 21.22
CA LEU A 122 -9.04 4.35 21.24
C LEU A 122 -10.34 3.58 20.94
N GLN A 123 -11.50 4.17 21.25
CA GLN A 123 -12.80 3.50 21.05
C GLN A 123 -13.02 3.02 19.61
N ALA A 124 -12.72 3.86 18.62
CA ALA A 124 -12.88 3.52 17.21
C ALA A 124 -11.92 2.39 16.76
N GLU A 125 -10.70 2.39 17.30
CA GLU A 125 -9.69 1.35 17.03
C GLU A 125 -10.12 0.02 17.65
N ALA A 126 -10.69 0.05 18.86
CA ALA A 126 -11.25 -1.14 19.49
C ALA A 126 -12.41 -1.74 18.69
N GLU A 127 -13.26 -0.92 18.07
CA GLU A 127 -14.32 -1.41 17.19
C GLU A 127 -13.74 -2.09 15.93
N GLN A 128 -12.72 -1.50 15.30
CA GLN A 128 -12.03 -2.10 14.16
C GLN A 128 -11.31 -3.40 14.55
N ALA A 129 -10.61 -3.42 15.68
CA ALA A 129 -9.92 -4.61 16.19
C ALA A 129 -10.91 -5.75 16.50
N ARG A 130 -12.10 -5.45 17.06
CA ARG A 130 -13.16 -6.46 17.26
C ARG A 130 -13.71 -6.98 15.94
N ALA A 131 -13.86 -6.13 14.93
CA ALA A 131 -14.30 -6.56 13.60
C ALA A 131 -13.26 -7.49 12.96
N LEU A 132 -11.98 -7.13 13.00
CA LEU A 132 -10.87 -7.98 12.55
C LEU A 132 -10.84 -9.31 13.30
N LEU A 133 -10.98 -9.32 14.62
CA LEU A 133 -10.93 -10.55 15.41
C LEU A 133 -12.05 -11.53 15.03
N ARG A 134 -13.28 -11.04 14.82
CA ARG A 134 -14.39 -11.89 14.35
C ARG A 134 -14.13 -12.46 12.96
N ALA A 135 -13.57 -11.64 12.06
CA ALA A 135 -13.23 -12.08 10.73
C ALA A 135 -12.10 -13.12 10.74
N GLU A 136 -11.10 -12.97 11.62
CA GLU A 136 -10.04 -13.97 11.77
C GLU A 136 -10.53 -15.30 12.31
N PHE A 137 -11.49 -15.30 13.24
CA PHE A 137 -12.12 -16.56 13.64
C PHE A 137 -12.86 -17.24 12.48
N ALA A 138 -13.52 -16.47 11.61
CA ALA A 138 -14.16 -17.01 10.42
C ALA A 138 -13.13 -17.55 9.40
N THR A 139 -12.02 -16.84 9.20
CA THR A 139 -10.89 -17.27 8.35
C THR A 139 -10.28 -18.56 8.87
N LEU A 140 -9.98 -18.63 10.18
CA LEU A 140 -9.43 -19.82 10.82
C LEU A 140 -10.35 -21.02 10.61
N HIS A 141 -11.65 -20.86 10.86
CA HIS A 141 -12.62 -21.93 10.61
C HIS A 141 -12.61 -22.39 9.14
N GLY A 142 -12.59 -21.45 8.18
CA GLY A 142 -12.50 -21.77 6.77
C GLY A 142 -11.25 -22.57 6.41
N LEU A 143 -10.09 -22.19 6.97
CA LEU A 143 -8.81 -22.88 6.77
C LEU A 143 -8.80 -24.27 7.42
N GLU A 144 -9.35 -24.42 8.62
CA GLU A 144 -9.48 -25.73 9.28
C GLU A 144 -10.40 -26.68 8.50
N VAL A 145 -11.50 -26.19 7.91
CA VAL A 145 -12.32 -26.97 7.00
C VAL A 145 -11.53 -27.33 5.74
N ALA A 146 -10.80 -26.38 5.14
CA ALA A 146 -9.98 -26.62 3.96
C ALA A 146 -8.90 -27.69 4.20
N ARG A 147 -8.29 -27.71 5.39
CA ARG A 147 -7.27 -28.69 5.79
C ARG A 147 -7.73 -30.15 5.69
N ALA A 148 -9.04 -30.41 5.76
CA ALA A 148 -9.59 -31.75 5.55
C ALA A 148 -9.55 -32.23 4.08
N PHE A 149 -9.42 -31.31 3.13
CA PHE A 149 -9.48 -31.58 1.68
C PHE A 149 -8.17 -31.26 0.95
N HIS A 150 -7.33 -30.38 1.50
CA HIS A 150 -6.10 -29.88 0.89
C HIS A 150 -4.86 -30.30 1.67
N SER A 151 -3.68 -30.12 1.07
CA SER A 151 -2.41 -30.43 1.72
C SER A 151 -2.20 -29.55 2.98
N PRO A 152 -1.70 -30.11 4.09
CA PRO A 152 -1.23 -29.33 5.24
C PRO A 152 -0.20 -28.28 4.84
N ASP A 153 0.69 -28.57 3.88
CA ASP A 153 1.70 -27.61 3.41
C ASP A 153 1.10 -26.33 2.81
N LEU A 154 -0.17 -26.38 2.36
CA LEU A 154 -0.90 -25.20 1.84
C LEU A 154 -1.74 -24.50 2.92
N THR A 155 -2.11 -25.20 3.99
CA THR A 155 -3.11 -24.71 4.96
C THR A 155 -2.49 -24.37 6.31
N ASP A 156 -1.55 -25.18 6.80
CA ASP A 156 -0.91 -25.01 8.11
C ASP A 156 -0.21 -23.65 8.24
N PRO A 157 0.57 -23.14 7.27
CA PRO A 157 1.17 -21.80 7.38
C PRO A 157 0.14 -20.67 7.50
N LEU A 158 -1.00 -20.79 6.81
CA LEU A 158 -2.08 -19.80 6.87
C LEU A 158 -2.84 -19.89 8.19
N ILE A 159 -3.01 -21.10 8.72
CA ILE A 159 -3.59 -21.35 10.05
C ILE A 159 -2.70 -20.71 11.12
N ASP A 160 -1.41 -21.00 11.12
CA ASP A 160 -0.45 -20.48 12.09
C ASP A 160 -0.41 -18.94 12.07
N ALA A 161 -0.37 -18.33 10.88
CA ALA A 161 -0.42 -16.88 10.73
C ALA A 161 -1.75 -16.29 11.26
N THR A 162 -2.87 -16.99 11.03
CA THR A 162 -4.20 -16.56 11.51
C THR A 162 -4.32 -16.65 13.03
N GLU A 163 -3.84 -17.75 13.63
CA GLU A 163 -3.80 -17.92 15.09
C GLU A 163 -2.90 -16.87 15.77
N HIS A 164 -1.77 -16.54 15.14
CA HIS A 164 -0.89 -15.46 15.60
C HIS A 164 -1.63 -14.12 15.66
N ARG A 165 -2.33 -13.74 14.58
CA ARG A 165 -3.11 -12.49 14.52
C ARG A 165 -4.28 -12.48 15.50
N ILE A 166 -4.96 -13.61 15.70
CA ILE A 166 -5.96 -13.78 16.76
C ILE A 166 -5.35 -13.50 18.13
N THR A 167 -4.15 -14.02 18.40
CA THR A 167 -3.45 -13.81 19.68
C THR A 167 -3.13 -12.34 19.90
N LEU A 168 -2.59 -11.65 18.89
CA LEU A 168 -2.31 -10.21 18.95
C LEU A 168 -3.58 -9.39 19.22
N LEU A 169 -4.65 -9.66 18.46
CA LEU A 169 -5.93 -8.95 18.59
C LEU A 169 -6.58 -9.18 19.95
N ARG A 170 -6.53 -10.41 20.48
CA ARG A 170 -7.03 -10.70 21.84
C ARG A 170 -6.23 -9.96 22.91
N GLY A 171 -4.90 -9.94 22.78
CA GLY A 171 -4.02 -9.24 23.72
C GLY A 171 -4.31 -7.74 23.77
N ILE A 172 -4.42 -7.09 22.61
CA ILE A 172 -4.68 -5.64 22.58
C ILE A 172 -6.12 -5.27 23.00
N LEU A 173 -7.09 -6.17 22.81
CA LEU A 173 -8.47 -5.97 23.25
C LEU A 173 -8.70 -6.28 24.73
N GLU A 174 -7.84 -7.07 25.38
CA GLU A 174 -8.01 -7.49 26.78
C GLU A 174 -8.30 -6.31 27.74
N PRO A 175 -7.56 -5.18 27.70
CA PRO A 175 -7.80 -4.05 28.58
C PRO A 175 -9.18 -3.39 28.40
N THR A 176 -9.84 -3.62 27.26
CA THR A 176 -11.18 -3.08 26.98
C THR A 176 -12.29 -3.81 27.74
N GLY A 177 -12.02 -5.02 28.24
CA GLY A 177 -12.99 -5.89 28.91
C GLY A 177 -14.05 -6.51 27.98
N ASP A 178 -14.01 -6.23 26.69
CA ASP A 178 -14.90 -6.77 25.67
C ASP A 178 -14.08 -7.36 24.52
N VAL A 179 -13.77 -8.65 24.66
CA VAL A 179 -13.02 -9.44 23.68
C VAL A 179 -13.97 -10.45 23.04
N PRO A 180 -14.28 -10.31 21.74
CA PRO A 180 -15.06 -11.30 21.00
C PRO A 180 -14.48 -12.70 21.14
N VAL A 181 -15.37 -13.68 21.25
CA VAL A 181 -15.03 -15.11 21.18
C VAL A 181 -15.50 -15.67 19.84
N ALA A 182 -14.92 -16.78 19.42
CA ALA A 182 -15.35 -17.46 18.20
C ALA A 182 -16.82 -17.91 18.32
N GLU A 183 -17.58 -17.73 17.25
CA GLU A 183 -18.91 -18.29 17.10
C GLU A 183 -18.84 -19.83 17.02
N PRO A 184 -19.92 -20.55 17.40
CA PRO A 184 -19.94 -22.01 17.38
C PRO A 184 -19.89 -22.61 15.97
N GLY A 185 -20.10 -21.80 14.92
CA GLY A 185 -20.01 -22.21 13.53
C GLY A 185 -20.08 -21.03 12.57
N TYR A 186 -19.57 -21.23 11.35
CA TYR A 186 -19.54 -20.22 10.29
C TYR A 186 -20.12 -20.81 9.00
N GLU A 187 -20.72 -19.94 8.19
CA GLU A 187 -21.29 -20.33 6.90
C GLU A 187 -20.38 -19.93 5.75
N LEU A 188 -20.16 -20.86 4.82
CA LEU A 188 -19.47 -20.58 3.57
C LEU A 188 -20.42 -19.87 2.59
N ARG A 189 -20.08 -18.64 2.23
CA ARG A 189 -20.92 -17.81 1.36
C ARG A 189 -21.02 -18.44 -0.05
N GLY A 190 -22.20 -18.34 -0.65
CA GLY A 190 -22.40 -18.64 -2.07
C GLY A 190 -22.27 -20.12 -2.45
N GLY A 191 -22.33 -21.04 -1.48
CA GLY A 191 -22.13 -22.46 -1.74
C GLY A 191 -20.70 -22.82 -2.13
N ALA A 192 -19.72 -22.04 -1.65
CA ALA A 192 -18.31 -22.34 -1.86
C ALA A 192 -18.00 -23.77 -1.42
N ASP A 193 -17.32 -24.51 -2.30
CA ASP A 193 -16.90 -25.89 -2.06
C ASP A 193 -15.50 -25.89 -1.42
N PRO A 194 -15.36 -26.36 -0.15
CA PRO A 194 -14.06 -26.44 0.51
C PRO A 194 -13.05 -27.31 -0.23
N ALA A 195 -13.50 -28.29 -1.03
CA ALA A 195 -12.62 -29.17 -1.78
C ALA A 195 -12.12 -28.55 -3.10
N ALA A 196 -12.67 -27.40 -3.52
CA ALA A 196 -12.29 -26.76 -4.76
C ALA A 196 -10.81 -26.32 -4.73
N PRO A 197 -10.01 -26.53 -5.81
CA PRO A 197 -8.58 -26.19 -5.82
C PRO A 197 -8.25 -24.73 -5.51
N GLY A 198 -9.17 -23.80 -5.80
CA GLY A 198 -8.98 -22.37 -5.53
C GLY A 198 -9.49 -21.90 -4.17
N PHE A 199 -10.00 -22.80 -3.31
CA PHE A 199 -10.63 -22.40 -2.05
C PHE A 199 -9.65 -21.77 -1.07
N VAL A 200 -8.48 -22.39 -0.86
CA VAL A 200 -7.43 -21.88 0.03
C VAL A 200 -6.92 -20.51 -0.42
N ALA A 201 -6.62 -20.36 -1.72
CA ALA A 201 -6.15 -19.08 -2.28
C ALA A 201 -7.21 -17.96 -2.16
N GLN A 202 -8.50 -18.30 -2.22
CA GLN A 202 -9.59 -17.33 -1.98
C GLN A 202 -9.64 -16.88 -0.51
N LEU A 203 -9.43 -17.79 0.45
CA LEU A 203 -9.37 -17.44 1.88
C LEU A 203 -8.15 -16.58 2.18
N GLU A 204 -6.98 -16.96 1.68
CA GLU A 204 -5.74 -16.19 1.81
C GLU A 204 -5.92 -14.78 1.25
N LYS A 205 -6.44 -14.66 0.03
CA LYS A 205 -6.73 -13.37 -0.59
C LYS A 205 -7.73 -12.54 0.22
N ALA A 206 -8.83 -13.14 0.68
CA ALA A 206 -9.84 -12.43 1.46
C ALA A 206 -9.28 -11.92 2.79
N SER A 207 -8.41 -12.71 3.44
CA SER A 207 -7.71 -12.29 4.65
C SER A 207 -6.73 -11.14 4.37
N ALA A 208 -5.90 -11.26 3.33
CA ALA A 208 -4.98 -10.20 2.92
C ALA A 208 -5.72 -8.90 2.59
N ASP A 209 -6.77 -8.96 1.76
CA ASP A 209 -7.58 -7.79 1.39
C ASP A 209 -8.21 -7.11 2.63
N MET A 210 -8.66 -7.89 3.61
CA MET A 210 -9.20 -7.37 4.87
C MET A 210 -8.15 -6.60 5.67
N TRP A 211 -6.95 -7.16 5.84
CA TRP A 211 -5.87 -6.49 6.57
C TRP A 211 -5.36 -5.25 5.86
N LEU A 212 -5.20 -5.31 4.54
CA LEU A 212 -4.79 -4.16 3.74
C LEU A 212 -5.83 -3.03 3.83
N ALA A 213 -7.12 -3.36 3.78
CA ALA A 213 -8.18 -2.38 4.01
C ALA A 213 -8.10 -1.77 5.42
N ALA A 214 -7.80 -2.57 6.44
CA ALA A 214 -7.66 -2.06 7.80
C ALA A 214 -6.50 -1.07 7.94
N VAL A 215 -5.34 -1.37 7.35
CA VAL A 215 -4.17 -0.47 7.31
C VAL A 215 -4.52 0.81 6.54
N ARG A 216 -5.13 0.69 5.37
CA ARG A 216 -5.55 1.84 4.55
C ARG A 216 -6.50 2.77 5.29
N ASP A 217 -7.50 2.21 5.95
CA ASP A 217 -8.63 2.95 6.55
C ASP A 217 -8.37 3.38 8.00
N ALA A 218 -7.22 2.99 8.58
CA ALA A 218 -6.84 3.41 9.92
C ALA A 218 -6.62 4.92 9.95
N GLN A 219 -7.26 5.60 10.90
CA GLN A 219 -7.24 7.07 11.00
C GLN A 219 -6.09 7.62 11.86
N ALA A 220 -5.45 6.77 12.68
CA ALA A 220 -4.36 7.16 13.56
C ALA A 220 -3.08 6.44 13.15
N ASP A 221 -1.99 7.19 13.00
CA ASP A 221 -0.71 6.66 12.49
C ASP A 221 -0.18 5.51 13.36
N ALA A 222 -0.19 5.65 14.68
CA ALA A 222 0.24 4.61 15.60
C ALA A 222 -0.59 3.32 15.48
N TRP A 223 -1.91 3.45 15.25
CA TRP A 223 -2.78 2.30 15.04
C TRP A 223 -2.55 1.65 13.67
N ARG A 224 -2.31 2.46 12.64
CA ARG A 224 -1.94 1.98 11.30
C ARG A 224 -0.63 1.22 11.33
N GLU A 225 0.36 1.73 12.05
CA GLU A 225 1.64 1.07 12.27
C GLU A 225 1.43 -0.31 12.92
N TRP A 226 0.64 -0.35 14.00
CA TRP A 226 0.31 -1.58 14.70
C TRP A 226 -0.37 -2.60 13.76
N LEU A 227 -1.35 -2.16 12.97
CA LEU A 227 -2.07 -2.99 12.02
C LEU A 227 -1.15 -3.55 10.93
N ALA A 228 -0.25 -2.74 10.39
CA ALA A 228 0.69 -3.18 9.34
C ALA A 228 1.64 -4.27 9.87
N ARG A 229 2.14 -4.10 11.10
CA ARG A 229 2.96 -5.10 11.78
C ARG A 229 2.18 -6.36 12.16
N ALA A 230 0.91 -6.22 12.52
CA ALA A 230 0.06 -7.36 12.88
C ALA A 230 -0.32 -8.17 11.64
N ALA A 231 -0.53 -7.50 10.51
CA ALA A 231 -0.86 -8.13 9.23
C ALA A 231 0.32 -8.91 8.64
N ALA A 232 1.56 -8.51 8.94
CA ALA A 232 2.75 -9.20 8.48
C ALA A 232 2.76 -10.64 9.02
N ALA A 233 2.94 -11.61 8.13
CA ALA A 233 3.03 -13.01 8.55
C ALA A 233 4.28 -13.19 9.44
N PRO A 234 4.19 -13.95 10.54
CA PRO A 234 5.38 -14.34 11.27
C PRO A 234 6.28 -15.19 10.36
N GLU A 235 7.59 -14.90 10.33
CA GLU A 235 8.61 -15.72 9.64
C GLU A 235 8.74 -17.13 10.24
#